data_AF-A0A376ZU19-F1
#
_entry.id   AF-A0A376ZU19-F1
#
_cell.length_a   1.000
_cell.length_b   1.000
_cell.length_c   1.000
_cell.angle_alpha   90.00
_cell.angle_beta   90.00
_cell.angle_gamma   90.00
#
_symmetry.space_group_name_H-M   'P 1'
#
loop_
_entity.id
_entity.type
_entity.pdbx_description
1 polymer ?
#
loop_
_entity_poly.entity_id
_entity_poly.type
_entity_poly.pdbx_seq_one_letter_code
_entity_poly.pdbx_strand_id
1 'polypeptide(L)' 'MIAVQGPNAQAKAATLFNDAQRQAVEGMKPFFGVQAGDLFIATTGYTGEAGYEIALPNEKAADFWRALVEAGV' A
#
# COMPACT_ATOMS: atom_id res chain seq x y z
N MET A 1 -5.58 -0.83 -9.18
CA MET A 1 -5.46 -1.11 -7.73
C MET A 1 -4.57 -2.32 -7.56
N ILE A 2 -3.64 -2.28 -6.61
CA ILE A 2 -2.73 -3.38 -6.29
C ILE A 2 -2.95 -3.76 -4.83
N ALA A 3 -3.19 -5.04 -4.58
CA ALA A 3 -3.31 -5.59 -3.23
C ALA A 3 -1.93 -6.09 -2.77
N VAL A 4 -1.50 -5.65 -1.59
CA VAL A 4 -0.22 -6.00 -0.96
C VAL A 4 -0.55 -6.61 0.40
N GLN A 5 -0.52 -7.94 0.50
CA GLN A 5 -1.03 -8.69 1.65
C GLN A 5 0.02 -9.69 2.15
N GLY A 6 0.09 -9.88 3.47
CA GLY A 6 1.02 -10.81 4.11
C GLY A 6 1.68 -10.24 5.37
N PRO A 7 2.40 -11.08 6.13
CA PRO A 7 2.93 -10.71 7.46
C PRO A 7 3.90 -9.51 7.43
N ASN A 8 4.56 -9.26 6.29
CA ASN A 8 5.51 -8.17 6.11
C ASN A 8 5.05 -7.14 5.05
N ALA A 9 3.82 -7.25 4.55
CA ALA A 9 3.34 -6.48 3.41
C ALA A 9 3.34 -4.96 3.67
N GLN A 10 2.85 -4.54 4.84
CA GLN A 10 2.83 -3.12 5.21
C GLN A 10 4.23 -2.54 5.33
N ALA A 11 5.16 -3.27 5.96
CA ALA A 11 6.55 -2.83 6.11
C ALA A 11 7.26 -2.70 4.75
N LYS A 12 7.05 -3.65 3.84
CA LYS A 12 7.62 -3.60 2.48
C LYS A 12 7.02 -2.48 1.65
N ALA A 13 5.70 -2.34 1.65
CA ALA A 13 5.02 -1.25 0.93
C ALA A 13 5.43 0.14 1.45
N ALA A 14 5.65 0.29 2.76
CA ALA A 14 6.08 1.56 3.37
C ALA A 14 7.45 2.07 2.88
N THR A 15 8.29 1.19 2.31
CA THR A 15 9.57 1.58 1.69
C THR A 15 9.37 2.34 0.38
N LEU A 16 8.23 2.16 -0.28
CA LEU A 16 7.87 2.81 -1.54
C LEU A 16 7.06 4.10 -1.35
N PHE A 17 6.57 4.32 -0.14
CA PHE A 17 5.82 5.52 0.21
C PHE A 17 6.77 6.70 0.45
N ASN A 18 6.29 7.92 0.23
CA ASN A 18 6.96 9.12 0.74
C ASN A 18 6.62 9.35 2.22
N ASP A 19 7.24 10.35 2.85
CA ASP A 19 7.02 10.65 4.28
C ASP A 19 5.55 10.97 4.60
N ALA A 20 4.89 11.76 3.75
CA ALA A 20 3.49 12.13 3.95
C ALA A 20 2.55 10.91 3.87
N GLN A 21 2.82 9.99 2.93
CA GLN A 21 2.08 8.75 2.78
C GLN A 21 2.32 7.81 3.97
N ARG A 22 3.56 7.67 4.43
CA ARG A 22 3.87 6.90 5.65
C ARG A 22 3.13 7.44 6.86
N GLN A 23 3.17 8.75 7.06
CA GLN A 23 2.46 9.41 8.15
C GLN A 23 0.93 9.24 8.04
N ALA A 24 0.39 9.31 6.82
CA ALA A 24 -1.05 9.15 6.60
C ALA A 24 -1.56 7.75 6.96
N VAL A 25 -0.73 6.72 6.80
CA VAL A 25 -1.10 5.31 7.07
C VAL A 25 -0.67 4.81 8.45
N GLU A 26 0.10 5.61 9.19
CA GLU A 26 0.59 5.26 10.52
C GLU A 26 -0.58 5.02 11.48
N GLY A 27 -0.61 3.85 12.12
CA GLY A 27 -1.65 3.49 13.08
C GLY A 27 -3.05 3.27 12.48
N MET A 28 -3.20 3.22 11.15
CA MET A 28 -4.48 2.89 10.53
C MET A 28 -5.00 1.53 11.01
N LYS A 29 -6.21 1.52 11.57
CA LYS A 29 -6.93 0.29 11.95
C LYS A 29 -7.39 -0.46 10.69
N PRO A 30 -7.72 -1.76 10.79
CA PRO A 30 -8.36 -2.48 9.68
C PRO A 30 -9.63 -1.77 9.19
N PHE A 31 -9.93 -1.91 7.89
CA PHE A 31 -11.11 -1.31 7.23
C PHE A 31 -11.13 0.23 7.24
N PHE A 32 -9.96 0.87 7.12
CA PHE A 32 -9.85 2.31 6.95
C PHE A 32 -9.19 2.63 5.60
N GLY A 33 -9.42 3.82 5.07
CA GLY A 33 -8.82 4.30 3.82
C GLY A 33 -8.46 5.77 3.91
N VAL A 34 -7.32 6.13 3.31
CA VAL A 34 -6.83 7.51 3.30
C VAL A 34 -6.33 7.89 1.90
N GLN A 35 -6.67 9.11 1.48
CA GLN A 35 -6.07 9.72 0.30
C GLN A 35 -4.73 10.36 0.71
N ALA A 36 -3.64 9.96 0.06
CA ALA A 36 -2.30 10.46 0.33
C ALA A 36 -1.57 10.79 -0.99
N GLY A 37 -1.77 12.03 -1.45
CA GLY A 37 -1.32 12.46 -2.76
C GLY A 37 -2.16 11.82 -3.87
N ASP A 38 -1.49 11.12 -4.79
CA ASP A 38 -2.11 10.37 -5.88
C ASP A 38 -2.51 8.93 -5.50
N LEU A 39 -2.11 8.47 -4.30
CA LEU A 39 -2.47 7.17 -3.79
C LEU A 39 -3.72 7.25 -2.91
N PHE A 40 -4.64 6.31 -3.10
CA PHE A 40 -5.61 5.95 -2.08
C PHE A 40 -5.17 4.63 -1.46
N ILE A 41 -4.90 4.64 -0.16
CA ILE A 41 -4.33 3.49 0.57
C ILE A 41 -5.36 3.04 1.60
N ALA A 42 -5.76 1.77 1.55
CA ALA A 42 -6.73 1.19 2.46
C ALA A 42 -6.16 -0.04 3.17
N THR A 43 -6.44 -0.17 4.47
CA THR A 43 -6.15 -1.36 5.30
C THR A 43 -7.26 -2.39 5.18
N THR A 44 -7.68 -2.65 3.94
CA THR A 44 -8.67 -3.66 3.53
C THR A 44 -7.97 -4.80 2.81
N GLY A 45 -8.67 -5.92 2.63
CA GLY A 45 -8.15 -7.09 1.93
C GLY A 45 -9.03 -8.31 2.12
N TYR A 46 -8.96 -9.25 1.17
CA TYR A 46 -9.80 -10.46 1.15
C TYR A 46 -9.07 -11.71 1.67
N THR A 47 -7.77 -11.64 1.94
CA THR A 47 -6.96 -12.77 2.44
C THR A 47 -7.03 -12.94 3.96
N GLY A 48 -7.48 -11.91 4.69
CA GLY A 48 -7.45 -11.86 6.15
C GLY A 48 -6.07 -11.54 6.74
N GLU A 49 -5.05 -11.38 5.91
CA GLU A 49 -3.71 -10.96 6.34
C GLU A 49 -3.63 -9.44 6.51
N ALA A 50 -2.59 -8.97 7.20
CA ALA A 50 -2.29 -7.54 7.24
C ALA A 50 -1.78 -7.07 5.87
N GLY A 51 -2.11 -5.84 5.48
CA GLY A 51 -1.75 -5.35 4.17
C GLY A 51 -2.40 -4.02 3.81
N TYR A 52 -2.29 -3.70 2.53
CA TYR A 52 -2.96 -2.57 1.90
C TYR A 52 -3.63 -2.97 0.58
N GLU A 53 -4.74 -2.31 0.26
CA GLU A 53 -5.23 -2.13 -1.10
C GLU A 53 -4.87 -0.71 -1.54
N ILE A 54 -4.07 -0.60 -2.60
CA ILE A 54 -3.50 0.67 -3.07
C ILE A 54 -4.09 0.99 -4.44
N ALA A 55 -4.93 2.02 -4.52
CA ALA A 55 -5.35 2.60 -5.79
C ALA A 55 -4.45 3.78 -6.15
N LEU A 56 -4.10 3.85 -7.44
CA LEU A 56 -3.09 4.76 -7.99
C LEU A 56 -3.39 5.02 -9.47
N PRO A 57 -2.85 6.10 -10.08
CA PRO A 57 -2.97 6.35 -11.51
C PRO A 57 -2.46 5.18 -12.34
N ASN A 58 -3.14 4.87 -13.44
CA ASN A 58 -2.88 3.68 -14.24
C ASN A 58 -1.47 3.68 -14.84
N GLU A 59 -0.98 4.85 -15.23
CA GLU A 59 0.35 5.07 -15.77
C GLU A 59 1.48 4.74 -14.77
N LYS A 60 1.20 4.78 -13.45
CA LYS A 60 2.17 4.43 -12.40
C LYS A 60 2.10 2.96 -11.99
N ALA A 61 1.05 2.23 -12.40
CA ALA A 61 0.77 0.88 -11.91
C ALA A 61 1.89 -0.11 -12.22
N ALA A 62 2.45 -0.06 -13.43
CA ALA A 62 3.51 -0.98 -13.85
C ALA A 62 4.80 -0.78 -13.06
N ASP A 63 5.23 0.46 -12.86
CA ASP A 63 6.47 0.77 -12.14
C ASP A 63 6.31 0.53 -10.63
N PHE A 64 5.15 0.88 -10.07
CA PHE A 64 4.84 0.59 -8.67
C PHE A 64 4.81 -0.92 -8.40
N TRP A 65 4.23 -1.71 -9.32
CA TRP A 65 4.25 -3.17 -9.22
C TRP A 65 5.68 -3.74 -9.24
N ARG A 66 6.53 -3.27 -10.15
CA ARG A 66 7.94 -3.71 -10.20
C ARG A 66 8.67 -3.38 -8.90
N ALA A 67 8.49 -2.16 -8.38
CA ALA A 67 9.10 -1.74 -7.13
C ALA A 67 8.63 -2.59 -5.93
N LEU A 68 7.36 -3.03 -5.91
CA LEU A 68 6.87 -3.96 -4.90
C LEU A 68 7.57 -5.32 -4.99
N VAL A 69 7.68 -5.87 -6.20
CA VAL A 69 8.39 -7.15 -6.45
C VAL A 69 9.87 -7.04 -6.04
N GLU A 70 10.54 -5.92 -6.35
CA GLU A 70 11.93 -5.66 -5.95
C GLU A 70 12.09 -5.52 -4.43
N ALA A 71 11.11 -4.94 -3.75
CA ALA A 71 11.02 -4.92 -2.29
C ALA A 71 10.68 -6.29 -1.67
N GLY A 72 10.48 -7.31 -2.52
CA GLY A 72 10.19 -8.69 -2.15
C GLY A 72 8.76 -8.92 -1.68
N VAL A 73 7.81 -8.07 -2.08
CA VAL A 73 6.37 -8.29 -1.85
C VAL A 73 5.90 -9.51 -2.62
#